data_AF-A0A7Y0CH38-F1
#
_entry.id   AF-A0A7Y0CH38-F1
#
_cell.length_a   1.000
_cell.length_b   1.000
_cell.length_c   1.000
_cell.angle_alpha   90.00
_cell.angle_beta   90.00
_cell.angle_gamma   90.00
#
_symmetry.space_group_name_H-M   'P 1'
#
loop_
_entity.id
_entity.type
_entity.pdbx_description
1 polymer ?
#
loop_
_entity_poly.entity_id
_entity_poly.type
_entity_poly.pdbx_seq_one_letter_code
_entity_poly.pdbx_strand_id
1 'polypeptide(L)' 'KEQGVPAYVVFHDATLREIATRVPATIAELGTVTGVGVTKRDKYGPDILAALAG' A
#
# COMPACT_ATOMS: atom_id res chain seq x y z
N LYS A 1 -4.75 -13.53 18.33
CA LYS A 1 -4.64 -12.09 18.69
C LYS A 1 -3.52 -11.51 17.84
N GLU A 2 -3.87 -11.28 16.58
CA GLU A 2 -2.94 -10.86 15.55
C GLU A 2 -2.47 -9.43 15.80
N GLN A 3 -1.23 -9.19 15.38
CA GLN A 3 -0.39 -8.08 15.81
C GLN A 3 -1.11 -6.74 15.62
N GLY A 4 -1.40 -6.08 16.75
CA GLY A 4 -2.01 -4.75 16.84
C GLY A 4 -1.08 -3.63 16.40
N VAL A 5 -0.48 -3.74 15.21
CA VAL A 5 0.01 -2.58 14.48
C VAL A 5 -0.96 -2.38 13.33
N PRO A 6 -1.85 -1.38 13.38
CA PRO A 6 -2.74 -1.11 12.27
C PRO A 6 -1.87 -0.83 11.03
N ALA A 7 -2.20 -1.49 9.92
CA ALA A 7 -1.39 -1.54 8.70
C ALA A 7 -1.05 -0.15 8.11
N TYR A 8 -1.70 0.93 8.58
CA TYR A 8 -1.42 2.31 8.20
C TYR A 8 -0.01 2.80 8.59
N VAL A 9 0.70 2.14 9.51
CA VAL A 9 2.03 2.59 10.01
C VAL A 9 3.20 2.14 9.12
N VAL A 10 2.96 1.30 8.11
CA VAL A 10 4.05 0.75 7.28
C VAL A 10 4.52 1.76 6.22
N PHE A 11 3.67 2.70 5.82
CA PHE A 11 3.94 3.67 4.77
C PHE A 11 3.99 5.08 5.35
N HIS A 12 4.86 5.92 4.81
CA HIS A 12 4.85 7.34 5.14
C HIS A 12 3.57 7.99 4.59
N ASP A 13 3.10 9.07 5.23
CA ASP A 13 1.94 9.84 4.79
C ASP A 13 2.04 10.27 3.32
N ALA A 14 3.24 10.60 2.85
CA ALA A 14 3.49 10.95 1.45
C ALA A 14 3.15 9.78 0.49
N THR A 15 3.55 8.57 0.85
CA THR A 15 3.28 7.35 0.08
C THR A 15 1.80 7.00 0.11
N LEU A 16 1.15 7.07 1.27
CA LEU A 16 -0.30 6.82 1.40
C LEU A 16 -1.12 7.82 0.57
N ARG A 17 -0.76 9.10 0.63
CA ARG A 17 -1.39 10.15 -0.17
C ARG A 17 -1.21 9.91 -1.66
N GLU A 18 -0.02 9.49 -2.09
CA GLU A 18 0.25 9.16 -3.50
C GLU A 18 -0.54 7.94 -3.96
N ILE A 19 -0.65 6.89 -3.15
CA ILE A 19 -1.50 5.72 -3.42
C ILE A 19 -2.96 6.14 -3.56
N ALA A 20 -3.48 6.92 -2.61
CA ALA A 20 -4.86 7.40 -2.65
C ALA A 20 -5.15 8.34 -3.84
N THR A 21 -4.13 9.05 -4.33
CA THR A 21 -4.26 9.93 -5.50
C THR A 21 -4.18 9.16 -6.81
N ARG A 22 -3.26 8.19 -6.91
CA ARG A 22 -3.06 7.39 -8.13
C ARG A 22 -4.10 6.27 -8.27
N VAL A 23 -4.67 5.80 -7.15
CA VAL A 23 -5.60 4.66 -7.08
C VAL A 23 -5.09 3.48 -7.93
N PRO A 24 -3.89 2.96 -7.63
CA PRO A 24 -3.33 1.84 -8.38
C PRO A 24 -4.28 0.64 -8.32
N ALA A 25 -4.57 0.05 -9.48
CA ALA A 25 -5.42 -1.14 -9.58
C ALA A 25 -4.60 -2.44 -9.59
N THR A 26 -3.28 -2.32 -9.72
CA THR A 26 -2.37 -3.47 -9.81
C THR A 26 -1.14 -3.33 -8.90
N ILE A 27 -0.54 -4.48 -8.57
CA ILE A 27 0.70 -4.56 -7.77
C ILE A 27 1.85 -3.82 -8.49
N ALA A 28 1.88 -3.89 -9.82
CA ALA A 28 2.87 -3.20 -10.62
C ALA A 28 2.77 -1.68 -10.44
N GLU A 29 1.56 -1.11 -10.52
CA GLU A 29 1.32 0.31 -10.28
C GLU A 29 1.64 0.71 -8.84
N LEU A 30 1.32 -0.14 -7.86
CA LEU A 30 1.68 0.09 -6.48
C LEU A 30 3.20 0.20 -6.28
N GLY A 31 3.98 -0.55 -7.07
CA GLY A 31 5.45 -0.46 -7.10
C GLY A 31 6.01 0.79 -7.79
N THR A 32 5.17 1.57 -8.50
CA THR A 32 5.57 2.87 -9.06
C THR A 32 5.49 4.01 -8.04
N VAL A 33 4.88 3.76 -6.89
CA VAL A 33 4.72 4.74 -5.82
C VAL A 33 6.01 4.85 -5.05
N THR A 34 6.46 6.09 -4.85
CA THR A 34 7.71 6.36 -4.15
C THR A 34 7.57 6.00 -2.67
N GLY A 35 8.43 5.11 -2.17
CA GLY A 35 8.39 4.62 -0.79
C GLY A 35 7.71 3.24 -0.61
N VAL A 36 7.17 2.66 -1.69
CA VAL A 36 6.72 1.26 -1.70
C VAL A 36 7.85 0.35 -2.18
N GLY A 37 8.66 -0.15 -1.25
CA GLY A 37 9.69 -1.15 -1.55
C GLY A 37 9.12 -2.52 -1.93
N VAL A 38 9.92 -3.35 -2.62
CA VAL A 38 9.54 -4.68 -3.12
C VAL A 38 8.91 -5.55 -2.03
N THR A 39 9.52 -5.63 -0.85
CA THR A 39 9.00 -6.42 0.28
C THR A 39 7.64 -5.94 0.77
N LYS A 40 7.43 -4.62 0.80
CA LYS A 40 6.14 -4.03 1.23
C LYS A 40 5.07 -4.23 0.17
N ARG A 41 5.43 -4.03 -1.09
CA ARG A 41 4.56 -4.28 -2.25
C ARG A 41 4.05 -5.72 -2.29
N ASP A 42 4.95 -6.68 -2.09
CA ASP A 42 4.60 -8.10 -2.15
C ASP A 42 3.71 -8.53 -0.97
N LYS A 43 4.03 -8.02 0.23
CA LYS A 43 3.32 -8.37 1.46
C LYS A 43 1.98 -7.63 1.65
N TYR A 44 1.93 -6.34 1.30
CA TYR A 44 0.78 -5.47 1.57
C TYR A 44 0.03 -5.04 0.31
N GLY A 45 0.59 -5.26 -0.88
CA GLY A 45 -0.06 -4.88 -2.12
C GLY A 45 -1.46 -5.47 -2.30
N PRO A 46 -1.69 -6.77 -2.03
CA PRO A 46 -3.03 -7.36 -2.14
C PRO A 46 -4.05 -6.68 -1.23
N ASP A 47 -3.70 -6.43 0.04
CA ASP A 47 -4.55 -5.72 1.01
C ASP A 47 -4.83 -4.28 0.57
N ILE A 48 -3.83 -3.56 0.06
CA ILE A 48 -4.02 -2.17 -0.41
C ILE A 48 -4.93 -2.14 -1.63
N LEU A 49 -4.74 -3.04 -2.59
CA LEU A 49 -5.62 -3.14 -3.76
C LEU A 49 -7.05 -3.50 -3.35
N ALA A 50 -7.23 -4.40 -2.39
CA ALA A 50 -8.54 -4.73 -1.84
C ALA A 50 -9.20 -3.52 -1.15
N ALA A 51 -8.42 -2.72 -0.42
CA ALA A 51 -8.90 -1.50 0.23
C ALA A 51 -9.25 -0.38 -0.77
N LEU A 52 -8.59 -0.33 -1.94
CA LEU A 52 -8.88 0.62 -3.01
C LEU A 52 -10.03 0.19 -3.93
N ALA A 53 -10.30 -1.12 -4.01
CA ALA A 53 -11.36 -1.70 -4.83
C ALA A 53 -12.73 -1.74 -4.12
N GLY A 54 -12.79 -1.36 -2.84
CA GLY A 54 -14.03 -1.22 -2.06
C GLY A 54 -14.58 0.20 -2.09
#